data_AF-A0A5S9F2K1-F1
#
_entry.id   AF-A0A5S9F2K1-F1
#
_cell.length_a   1.000
_cell.length_b   1.000
_cell.length_c   1.000
_cell.angle_alpha   90.00
_cell.angle_beta   90.00
_cell.angle_gamma   90.00
#
_symmetry.space_group_name_H-M   'P 1'
#
loop_
_entity.id
_entity.type
_entity.pdbx_description
1 polymer ?
#
loop_
_entity_poly.entity_id
_entity_poly.type
_entity_poly.pdbx_seq_one_letter_code
_entity_poly.pdbx_strand_id
1 'polypeptide(L)'
;MKLLLTVLLCLTCICAERDKVLVIVSSSDHITLADDSKHKTGFFLSELTIPVMALMKANYEIVFANPQGNKPVMDAVGDDVQHFSSKEEYQKAKELIQLSHFVAPVKLSTISDEQLHEFVGVFFPGGHAPMEDLCRDAQVGRVLRHFHKQQKPTALICHGPIALLAAKDENGWIYKDYNMTIFSNDEEKFAEENILHGKMKEFPAEALKKAGGKLSHAKPWTSHAVRDRELITGQNPKSDHQLTHLFIEALAKQKVSKKPLVAWNEKEPMKNNVLYNASLGTPDWSADAHIVLYVGRKKGDENFLQRLHAHVKMGRGAFVDSGCEGYVVYATEDTEIAYLWWKDVDSMYKVFSSDKGKACIADAKSFLEDVVFMPVTQKPVWLNQ
;
A
#
# COMPACT_ATOMS: atom_id res chain seq x y z
N MET A 1 -1.56 -42.28 -44.29
CA MET A 1 -0.55 -41.36 -44.82
C MET A 1 -0.99 -39.93 -44.51
N LYS A 2 -0.39 -39.34 -43.46
CA LYS A 2 -0.16 -37.88 -43.19
C LYS A 2 -1.38 -36.93 -43.30
N LEU A 3 -1.67 -35.99 -42.40
CA LEU A 3 -0.81 -35.27 -41.46
C LEU A 3 -1.66 -34.48 -40.42
N LEU A 4 -1.14 -34.44 -39.19
CA LEU A 4 -1.32 -33.47 -38.10
C LEU A 4 -1.85 -32.07 -38.47
N LEU A 5 -2.73 -31.51 -37.62
CA LEU A 5 -2.44 -30.22 -36.97
C LEU A 5 -3.07 -30.10 -35.56
N THR A 6 -2.14 -30.11 -34.62
CA THR A 6 -2.15 -29.94 -33.17
C THR A 6 -3.19 -28.94 -32.61
N VAL A 7 -4.01 -29.42 -31.67
CA VAL A 7 -4.72 -28.60 -30.68
C VAL A 7 -3.66 -27.91 -29.82
N LEU A 8 -3.36 -26.66 -30.15
CA LEU A 8 -2.65 -25.76 -29.25
C LEU A 8 -3.66 -25.36 -28.17
N LEU A 9 -3.73 -26.17 -27.11
CA LEU A 9 -4.21 -25.70 -25.82
C LEU A 9 -3.33 -24.48 -25.50
N CYS A 10 -3.89 -23.28 -25.71
CA CYS A 10 -3.32 -22.08 -25.15
C CYS A 10 -3.27 -22.30 -23.64
N LEU A 11 -2.08 -22.66 -23.15
CA LEU A 11 -1.61 -22.22 -21.85
C LEU A 11 -1.65 -20.69 -21.86
N THR A 12 -2.86 -20.14 -21.70
CA THR A 12 -2.99 -18.92 -20.95
C THR A 12 -2.63 -19.33 -19.52
N CYS A 13 -1.34 -19.25 -19.21
CA CYS A 13 -0.99 -18.69 -17.93
C CYS A 13 -1.73 -17.36 -17.89
N ILE A 14 -2.93 -17.35 -17.29
CA ILE A 14 -3.44 -16.15 -16.68
C ILE A 14 -2.44 -15.90 -15.54
N CYS A 15 -1.28 -15.34 -15.89
CA CYS A 15 -0.50 -14.57 -14.94
C CYS A 15 -1.51 -13.54 -14.45
N ALA A 16 -2.00 -13.70 -13.22
CA ALA A 16 -2.90 -12.73 -12.63
C ALA A 16 -2.27 -11.35 -12.85
N GLU A 17 -2.97 -10.48 -13.58
CA GLU A 17 -2.47 -9.17 -13.94
C GLU A 17 -2.06 -8.45 -12.66
N ARG A 18 -0.81 -7.98 -12.60
CA ARG A 18 -0.28 -7.35 -11.37
C ARG A 18 -0.96 -5.99 -11.23
N ASP A 19 -1.45 -5.71 -10.03
CA ASP A 19 -1.99 -4.39 -9.72
C ASP A 19 -0.89 -3.33 -9.93
N LYS A 20 -1.21 -2.25 -10.65
CA LYS A 20 -0.24 -1.22 -11.03
C LYS A 20 -0.24 -0.06 -10.02
N VAL A 21 0.93 0.42 -9.63
CA VAL A 21 1.12 1.64 -8.84
C VAL A 21 1.84 2.68 -9.69
N LEU A 22 1.26 3.87 -9.78
CA LEU A 22 1.84 5.01 -10.48
C LEU A 22 2.83 5.72 -9.55
N VAL A 23 4.08 5.90 -9.97
CA VAL A 23 5.09 6.63 -9.22
C VAL A 23 5.43 7.91 -9.98
N ILE A 24 5.11 9.07 -9.40
CA ILE A 24 5.30 10.37 -10.04
C ILE A 24 6.53 11.05 -9.44
N VAL A 25 7.58 11.17 -10.25
CA VAL A 25 8.84 11.83 -9.86
C VAL A 25 8.90 13.23 -10.47
N SER A 26 9.64 14.16 -9.87
CA SER A 26 9.85 15.48 -10.47
C SER A 26 10.59 15.37 -11.82
N SER A 27 10.24 16.26 -12.75
CA SER A 27 10.97 16.50 -13.99
C SER A 27 12.10 17.53 -13.82
N SER A 28 12.09 18.30 -12.72
CA SER A 28 13.11 19.30 -12.42
C SER A 28 14.39 18.69 -11.86
N ASP A 29 15.52 19.35 -12.13
CA ASP A 29 16.86 19.05 -11.62
C ASP A 29 17.38 20.15 -10.67
N HIS A 30 16.51 21.09 -10.30
CA HIS A 30 16.84 22.21 -9.43
C HIS A 30 15.62 22.72 -8.67
N ILE A 31 15.90 23.55 -7.67
CA ILE A 31 14.95 24.42 -6.99
C ILE A 31 15.42 25.87 -7.11
N THR A 32 14.50 26.77 -7.43
CA THR A 32 14.77 28.21 -7.51
C THR A 32 14.60 28.85 -6.13
N LEU A 33 15.68 29.42 -5.60
CA LEU A 33 15.72 30.09 -4.30
C LEU A 33 15.16 31.52 -4.37
N ALA A 34 15.00 32.17 -3.21
CA ALA A 34 14.39 33.49 -3.08
C ALA A 34 15.16 34.62 -3.79
N ASP A 35 16.46 34.45 -4.00
CA ASP A 35 17.33 35.36 -4.76
C ASP A 35 17.40 35.00 -6.27
N ASP A 36 16.51 34.12 -6.74
CA ASP A 36 16.44 33.56 -8.09
C ASP A 36 17.65 32.72 -8.51
N SER A 37 18.58 32.44 -7.59
CA SER A 37 19.60 31.42 -7.81
C SER A 37 18.98 30.02 -7.92
N LYS A 38 19.66 29.13 -8.63
CA LYS A 38 19.22 27.74 -8.83
C LYS A 38 20.12 26.81 -8.05
N HIS A 39 19.55 26.10 -7.09
CA HIS A 39 20.24 25.03 -6.37
C HIS A 39 19.95 23.69 -7.06
N LYS A 40 20.99 22.93 -7.42
CA LYS A 40 20.84 21.62 -8.07
C LYS A 40 20.32 20.60 -7.07
N THR A 41 19.23 19.91 -7.39
CA THR A 41 18.57 18.92 -6.53
C THR A 41 17.85 17.88 -7.42
N GLY A 42 17.02 17.04 -6.83
CA GLY A 42 16.33 15.97 -7.51
C GLY A 42 15.42 15.19 -6.57
N PHE A 43 15.15 13.93 -6.92
CA PHE A 43 14.54 13.00 -5.98
C PHE A 43 15.54 12.52 -4.93
N PHE A 44 15.08 12.29 -3.71
CA PHE A 44 15.89 11.68 -2.65
C PHE A 44 15.90 10.15 -2.82
N LEU A 45 17.08 9.51 -2.87
CA LEU A 45 17.19 8.11 -3.31
C LEU A 45 16.43 7.14 -2.41
N SER A 46 16.56 7.26 -1.08
CA SER A 46 15.89 6.35 -0.14
C SER A 46 14.37 6.52 -0.18
N GLU A 47 13.90 7.77 -0.23
CA GLU A 47 12.48 8.11 -0.30
C GLU A 47 11.81 7.55 -1.56
N LEU A 48 12.52 7.48 -2.69
CA LEU A 48 12.01 6.80 -3.88
C LEU A 48 12.10 5.28 -3.75
N THR A 49 13.30 4.77 -3.47
CA THR A 49 13.62 3.38 -3.75
C THR A 49 13.16 2.42 -2.66
N ILE A 50 13.12 2.83 -1.39
CA ILE A 50 12.61 1.98 -0.30
C ILE A 50 11.13 1.64 -0.51
N PRO A 51 10.23 2.63 -0.75
CA PRO A 51 8.84 2.33 -1.07
C PRO A 51 8.68 1.50 -2.34
N VAL A 52 9.40 1.82 -3.42
CA VAL A 52 9.30 1.10 -4.69
C VAL A 52 9.76 -0.36 -4.55
N MET A 53 10.91 -0.62 -3.92
CA MET A 53 11.39 -1.98 -3.70
C MET A 53 10.39 -2.80 -2.85
N ALA A 54 9.78 -2.18 -1.83
CA ALA A 54 8.77 -2.83 -1.01
C ALA A 54 7.47 -3.13 -1.80
N LEU A 55 7.03 -2.22 -2.67
CA LEU A 55 5.89 -2.44 -3.56
C LEU A 55 6.15 -3.56 -4.56
N MET A 56 7.34 -3.59 -5.17
CA MET A 56 7.77 -4.68 -6.06
C MET A 56 7.80 -6.03 -5.32
N LYS A 57 8.31 -6.04 -4.08
CA LYS A 57 8.30 -7.22 -3.20
C LYS A 57 6.87 -7.65 -2.84
N ALA A 58 5.94 -6.71 -2.69
CA ALA A 58 4.52 -6.95 -2.50
C ALA A 58 3.76 -7.28 -3.81
N ASN A 59 4.48 -7.57 -4.89
CA ASN A 59 3.97 -8.02 -6.19
C ASN A 59 3.19 -6.96 -7.00
N TYR A 60 3.35 -5.67 -6.71
CA TYR A 60 2.82 -4.58 -7.54
C TYR A 60 3.71 -4.31 -8.75
N GLU A 61 3.09 -3.98 -9.89
CA GLU A 61 3.78 -3.42 -11.04
C GLU A 61 3.98 -1.91 -10.85
N ILE A 62 5.17 -1.41 -11.19
CA ILE A 62 5.53 0.00 -11.00
C ILE A 62 5.58 0.69 -12.35
N VAL A 63 4.83 1.78 -12.48
CA VAL A 63 4.90 2.66 -13.65
C VAL A 63 5.43 4.01 -13.20
N PHE A 64 6.63 4.36 -13.65
CA PHE A 64 7.18 5.69 -13.40
C PHE A 64 6.64 6.69 -14.42
N ALA A 65 6.27 7.87 -13.94
CA ALA A 65 5.86 8.98 -14.76
C ALA A 65 6.40 10.31 -14.21
N ASN A 66 6.51 11.32 -15.07
CA ASN A 66 6.75 12.70 -14.66
C ASN A 66 6.17 13.69 -15.69
N PRO A 67 6.07 15.00 -15.37
CA PRO A 67 5.43 15.97 -16.26
C PRO A 67 5.98 16.01 -17.70
N GLN A 68 7.29 15.80 -17.88
CA GLN A 68 7.96 15.98 -19.17
C GLN A 68 8.33 14.69 -19.91
N GLY A 69 8.30 13.52 -19.24
CA GLY A 69 8.83 12.24 -19.76
C GLY A 69 10.36 12.19 -19.81
N ASN A 70 11.06 13.07 -19.10
CA ASN A 70 12.51 13.16 -19.07
C ASN A 70 13.12 12.29 -17.96
N LYS A 71 14.41 11.95 -18.05
CA LYS A 71 15.11 11.18 -17.02
C LYS A 71 15.07 11.93 -15.66
N PRO A 72 14.54 11.33 -14.58
CA PRO A 72 14.59 11.93 -13.26
C PRO A 72 16.03 12.15 -12.78
N VAL A 73 16.28 13.27 -12.10
CA VAL A 73 17.58 13.61 -11.53
C VAL A 73 17.59 13.28 -10.05
N MET A 74 18.65 12.62 -9.59
CA MET A 74 18.84 12.27 -8.18
C MET A 74 19.51 13.43 -7.45
N ASP A 75 19.04 13.72 -6.23
CA ASP A 75 19.71 14.66 -5.33
C ASP A 75 21.05 14.08 -4.85
N ALA A 76 22.12 14.88 -4.88
CA ALA A 76 23.43 14.47 -4.41
C ALA A 76 23.46 14.20 -2.89
N VAL A 77 22.68 14.94 -2.10
CA VAL A 77 22.54 14.71 -0.65
C VAL A 77 21.84 13.38 -0.37
N GLY A 78 20.90 12.99 -1.24
CA GLY A 78 20.17 11.73 -1.12
C GLY A 78 20.99 10.49 -1.47
N ASP A 79 22.18 10.64 -2.07
CA ASP A 79 23.04 9.52 -2.49
C ASP A 79 23.99 9.05 -1.38
N ASP A 80 23.44 8.70 -0.22
CA ASP A 80 24.20 8.23 0.94
C ASP A 80 23.67 6.88 1.46
N VAL A 81 24.59 5.92 1.66
CA VAL A 81 24.32 4.60 2.23
C VAL A 81 23.74 4.68 3.65
N GLN A 82 23.97 5.77 4.39
CA GLN A 82 23.41 5.99 5.74
C GLN A 82 21.89 6.16 5.75
N HIS A 83 21.27 6.39 4.58
CA HIS A 83 19.82 6.39 4.43
C HIS A 83 19.23 5.00 4.24
N PHE A 84 20.07 3.95 4.21
CA PHE A 84 19.65 2.57 3.98
C PHE A 84 20.02 1.68 5.17
N SER A 85 19.29 0.58 5.33
CA SER A 85 19.54 -0.38 6.41
C SER A 85 20.82 -1.19 6.19
N SER A 86 21.26 -1.31 4.93
CA SER A 86 22.50 -2.00 4.59
C SER A 86 23.09 -1.50 3.26
N LYS A 87 24.37 -1.83 3.03
CA LYS A 87 25.05 -1.53 1.76
C LYS A 87 24.39 -2.25 0.59
N GLU A 88 23.88 -3.46 0.81
CA GLU A 88 23.17 -4.25 -0.20
C GLU A 88 21.85 -3.61 -0.60
N GLU A 89 21.08 -3.07 0.34
CA GLU A 89 19.85 -2.32 0.06
C GLU A 89 20.15 -1.06 -0.76
N TYR A 90 21.21 -0.34 -0.39
CA TYR A 90 21.70 0.82 -1.16
C TYR A 90 22.12 0.43 -2.59
N GLN A 91 22.85 -0.67 -2.79
CA GLN A 91 23.20 -1.12 -4.15
C GLN A 91 21.97 -1.47 -4.99
N LYS A 92 20.98 -2.15 -4.41
CA LYS A 92 19.70 -2.42 -5.09
C LYS A 92 18.95 -1.14 -5.46
N ALA A 93 18.99 -0.12 -4.61
CA ALA A 93 18.45 1.20 -4.92
C ALA A 93 19.15 1.83 -6.13
N LYS A 94 20.49 1.73 -6.21
CA LYS A 94 21.27 2.21 -7.37
C LYS A 94 20.94 1.45 -8.65
N GLU A 95 20.73 0.14 -8.57
CA GLU A 95 20.33 -0.70 -9.71
C GLU A 95 18.91 -0.34 -10.20
N LEU A 96 17.97 -0.12 -9.28
CA LEU A 96 16.58 0.24 -9.58
C LEU A 96 16.50 1.51 -10.45
N ILE A 97 17.29 2.53 -10.13
CA ILE A 97 17.30 3.78 -10.90
C ILE A 97 18.03 3.67 -12.26
N GLN A 98 18.57 2.49 -12.61
CA GLN A 98 19.07 2.19 -13.95
C GLN A 98 18.04 1.44 -14.81
N LEU A 99 16.89 1.05 -14.26
CA LEU A 99 15.84 0.37 -15.02
C LEU A 99 15.38 1.26 -16.19
N SER A 100 15.18 0.66 -17.36
CA SER A 100 14.83 1.38 -18.59
C SER A 100 13.57 2.25 -18.44
N HIS A 101 12.54 1.72 -17.77
CA HIS A 101 11.28 2.41 -17.50
C HIS A 101 11.39 3.49 -16.40
N PHE A 102 12.48 3.52 -15.62
CA PHE A 102 12.81 4.65 -14.74
C PHE A 102 13.59 5.72 -15.50
N VAL A 103 14.54 5.32 -16.33
CA VAL A 103 15.38 6.23 -17.13
C VAL A 103 14.55 6.98 -18.19
N ALA A 104 13.51 6.33 -18.71
CA ALA A 104 12.53 6.91 -19.64
C ALA A 104 11.11 6.76 -19.06
N PRO A 105 10.72 7.60 -18.09
CA PRO A 105 9.40 7.51 -17.48
C PRO A 105 8.31 7.98 -18.45
N VAL A 106 7.08 7.55 -18.21
CA VAL A 106 5.93 7.99 -19.00
C VAL A 106 5.68 9.48 -18.80
N LYS A 107 5.43 10.22 -19.88
CA LYS A 107 5.01 11.62 -19.78
C LYS A 107 3.58 11.67 -19.24
N LEU A 108 3.34 12.39 -18.14
CA LEU A 108 2.02 12.40 -17.49
C LEU A 108 0.86 12.76 -18.42
N SER A 109 1.08 13.69 -19.35
CA SER A 109 0.05 14.12 -20.31
C SER A 109 -0.39 13.02 -21.30
N THR A 110 0.35 11.92 -21.42
CA THR A 110 0.02 10.81 -22.33
C THR A 110 -0.78 9.70 -21.65
N ILE A 111 -0.90 9.74 -20.32
CA ILE A 111 -1.75 8.80 -19.57
C ILE A 111 -3.18 9.31 -19.65
N SER A 112 -4.11 8.54 -20.23
CA SER A 112 -5.54 8.89 -20.29
C SER A 112 -6.26 8.68 -18.96
N ASP A 113 -7.49 9.19 -18.81
CA ASP A 113 -8.26 8.99 -17.58
C ASP A 113 -8.69 7.52 -17.40
N GLU A 114 -8.88 6.79 -18.50
CA GLU A 114 -9.13 5.35 -18.50
C GLU A 114 -7.90 4.59 -18.00
N GLN A 115 -6.70 4.94 -18.48
CA GLN A 115 -5.45 4.36 -17.99
C GLN A 115 -5.20 4.71 -16.51
N LEU A 116 -5.60 5.91 -16.07
CA LEU A 116 -5.55 6.26 -14.64
C LEU A 116 -6.42 5.33 -13.78
N HIS A 117 -7.48 4.76 -14.35
CA HIS A 117 -8.35 3.83 -13.65
C HIS A 117 -7.65 2.49 -13.31
N GLU A 118 -6.67 2.06 -14.12
CA GLU A 118 -5.93 0.81 -13.92
C GLU A 118 -4.99 0.84 -12.71
N PHE A 119 -4.54 2.04 -12.30
CA PHE A 119 -3.64 2.15 -11.14
C PHE A 119 -4.42 2.03 -9.83
N VAL A 120 -3.94 1.19 -8.92
CA VAL A 120 -4.56 1.01 -7.59
C VAL A 120 -4.12 2.07 -6.58
N GLY A 121 -2.99 2.72 -6.80
CA GLY A 121 -2.50 3.82 -5.98
C GLY A 121 -1.45 4.67 -6.69
N VAL A 122 -1.13 5.82 -6.09
CA VAL A 122 -0.13 6.75 -6.61
C VAL A 122 0.86 7.13 -5.50
N PHE A 123 2.14 7.22 -5.86
CA PHE A 123 3.24 7.56 -4.94
C PHE A 123 4.09 8.72 -5.47
N PHE A 124 4.45 9.65 -4.60
CA PHE A 124 5.32 10.80 -4.89
C PHE A 124 6.50 10.84 -3.91
N PRO A 125 7.74 10.49 -4.35
CA PRO A 125 8.94 10.71 -3.55
C PRO A 125 9.22 12.22 -3.35
N GLY A 126 10.02 12.54 -2.35
CA GLY A 126 10.50 13.90 -2.08
C GLY A 126 11.88 14.17 -2.66
N GLY A 127 12.73 14.85 -1.88
CA GLY A 127 13.79 15.75 -2.37
C GLY A 127 13.23 17.13 -2.71
N HIS A 128 14.04 18.18 -2.90
CA HIS A 128 13.52 19.56 -3.05
C HIS A 128 12.85 19.83 -4.42
N ALA A 129 13.12 19.03 -5.45
CA ALA A 129 12.63 19.25 -6.82
C ALA A 129 11.09 19.35 -7.01
N PRO A 130 10.22 18.59 -6.28
CA PRO A 130 8.76 18.73 -6.34
C PRO A 130 8.24 20.15 -6.06
N MET A 131 8.97 20.95 -5.29
CA MET A 131 8.66 22.35 -5.04
C MET A 131 8.74 23.19 -6.32
N GLU A 132 9.60 22.81 -7.28
CA GLU A 132 9.81 23.54 -8.52
C GLU A 132 8.72 23.23 -9.56
N ASP A 133 8.27 22.00 -9.73
CA ASP A 133 7.34 21.65 -10.81
C ASP A 133 6.02 21.04 -10.35
N LEU A 134 6.05 20.00 -9.51
CA LEU A 134 4.87 19.20 -9.19
C LEU A 134 3.76 20.00 -8.48
N CYS A 135 4.11 20.99 -7.65
CA CYS A 135 3.15 21.81 -6.90
C CYS A 135 2.21 22.67 -7.77
N ARG A 136 2.54 22.84 -9.06
CA ARG A 136 1.84 23.73 -10.00
C ARG A 136 1.54 23.08 -11.35
N ASP A 137 1.86 21.81 -11.52
CA ASP A 137 1.63 21.09 -12.77
C ASP A 137 0.16 20.65 -12.92
N ALA A 138 -0.45 21.00 -14.06
CA ALA A 138 -1.86 20.72 -14.31
C ALA A 138 -2.17 19.21 -14.45
N GLN A 139 -1.22 18.42 -14.95
CA GLN A 139 -1.40 16.97 -15.07
C GLN A 139 -1.25 16.30 -13.70
N VAL A 140 -0.34 16.76 -12.85
CA VAL A 140 -0.26 16.33 -11.43
C VAL A 140 -1.59 16.61 -10.72
N GLY A 141 -2.14 17.83 -10.87
CA GLY A 141 -3.45 18.16 -10.32
C GLY A 141 -4.58 17.27 -10.83
N ARG A 142 -4.56 16.92 -12.13
CA ARG A 142 -5.53 16.00 -12.75
C ARG A 142 -5.42 14.59 -12.15
N VAL A 143 -4.21 14.05 -12.01
CA VAL A 143 -3.99 12.74 -11.39
C VAL A 143 -4.51 12.76 -9.95
N LEU A 144 -4.11 13.72 -9.13
CA LEU A 144 -4.53 13.79 -7.73
C LEU A 144 -6.06 13.88 -7.58
N ARG A 145 -6.73 14.70 -8.40
CA ARG A 145 -8.21 14.75 -8.45
C ARG A 145 -8.83 13.40 -8.81
N HIS A 146 -8.26 12.68 -9.78
CA HIS A 146 -8.73 11.35 -10.16
C HIS A 146 -8.64 10.37 -8.97
N PHE A 147 -7.49 10.31 -8.31
CA PHE A 147 -7.26 9.37 -7.21
C PHE A 147 -8.12 9.71 -5.99
N HIS A 148 -8.25 11.00 -5.66
CA HIS A 148 -9.12 11.48 -4.59
C HIS A 148 -10.60 11.11 -4.85
N LYS A 149 -11.13 11.38 -6.04
CA LYS A 149 -12.52 11.03 -6.42
C LYS A 149 -12.81 9.53 -6.30
N GLN A 150 -11.81 8.70 -6.57
CA GLN A 150 -11.91 7.24 -6.53
C GLN A 150 -11.51 6.65 -5.16
N GLN A 151 -11.17 7.50 -4.17
CA GLN A 151 -10.67 7.11 -2.86
C GLN A 151 -9.50 6.10 -2.95
N LYS A 152 -8.62 6.29 -3.96
CA LYS A 152 -7.45 5.44 -4.19
C LYS A 152 -6.30 5.90 -3.30
N PRO A 153 -5.57 4.98 -2.65
CA PRO A 153 -4.40 5.30 -1.85
C PRO A 153 -3.42 6.23 -2.57
N THR A 154 -3.07 7.33 -1.91
CA THR A 154 -2.17 8.39 -2.42
C THR A 154 -1.10 8.66 -1.37
N ALA A 155 0.15 8.30 -1.67
CA ALA A 155 1.28 8.39 -0.72
C ALA A 155 2.30 9.44 -1.18
N LEU A 156 2.75 10.32 -0.28
CA LEU A 156 3.77 11.35 -0.56
C LEU A 156 4.72 11.52 0.62
N ILE A 157 6.00 11.83 0.39
CA ILE A 157 6.99 11.94 1.48
C ILE A 157 7.89 13.17 1.35
N CYS A 158 8.33 13.72 2.49
CA CYS A 158 9.29 14.81 2.60
C CYS A 158 8.75 16.10 1.95
N HIS A 159 9.31 16.57 0.84
CA HIS A 159 8.71 17.67 0.06
C HIS A 159 7.68 17.21 -0.96
N GLY A 160 7.60 15.91 -1.26
CA GLY A 160 6.60 15.33 -2.16
C GLY A 160 5.16 15.80 -1.90
N PRO A 161 4.68 15.92 -0.63
CA PRO A 161 3.34 16.41 -0.33
C PRO A 161 3.03 17.83 -0.86
N ILE A 162 4.03 18.64 -1.26
CA ILE A 162 3.76 19.92 -1.91
C ILE A 162 3.00 19.77 -3.24
N ALA A 163 3.15 18.62 -3.92
CA ALA A 163 2.42 18.30 -5.14
C ALA A 163 0.89 18.40 -4.97
N LEU A 164 0.41 18.20 -3.74
CA LEU A 164 -1.02 18.33 -3.42
C LEU A 164 -1.59 19.69 -3.81
N LEU A 165 -0.80 20.77 -3.77
CA LEU A 165 -1.25 22.13 -4.14
C LEU A 165 -1.74 22.26 -5.59
N ALA A 166 -1.32 21.37 -6.48
CA ALA A 166 -1.81 21.33 -7.86
C ALA A 166 -3.27 20.85 -7.96
N ALA A 167 -3.78 20.15 -6.94
CA ALA A 167 -5.11 19.55 -6.93
C ALA A 167 -6.20 20.54 -6.50
N LYS A 168 -6.51 21.48 -7.39
CA LYS A 168 -7.62 22.43 -7.23
C LYS A 168 -8.78 22.10 -8.17
N ASP A 169 -10.00 22.32 -7.72
CA ASP A 169 -11.24 22.26 -8.50
C ASP A 169 -12.02 23.59 -8.39
N GLU A 170 -13.26 23.63 -8.89
CA GLU A 170 -14.13 24.81 -8.80
C GLU A 170 -14.45 25.26 -7.37
N ASN A 171 -14.33 24.39 -6.38
CA ASN A 171 -14.59 24.65 -4.96
C ASN A 171 -13.31 24.98 -4.17
N GLY A 172 -12.15 24.94 -4.82
CA GLY A 172 -10.86 25.29 -4.23
C GLY A 172 -9.91 24.09 -4.14
N TRP A 173 -9.11 24.04 -3.08
CA TRP A 173 -8.13 22.96 -2.88
C TRP A 173 -8.78 21.74 -2.24
N ILE A 174 -8.72 20.57 -2.91
CA ILE A 174 -9.51 19.39 -2.54
C ILE A 174 -9.05 18.73 -1.22
N TYR A 175 -7.81 18.98 -0.81
CA TYR A 175 -7.23 18.45 0.43
C TYR A 175 -7.38 19.39 1.63
N LYS A 176 -8.21 20.43 1.51
CA LYS A 176 -8.57 21.27 2.66
C LYS A 176 -9.10 20.39 3.81
N ASP A 177 -8.72 20.72 5.03
CA ASP A 177 -9.10 20.02 6.26
C ASP A 177 -8.56 18.59 6.44
N TYR A 178 -7.73 18.07 5.52
CA TYR A 178 -7.01 16.81 5.71
C TYR A 178 -5.89 16.94 6.76
N ASN A 179 -5.74 15.90 7.57
CA ASN A 179 -4.58 15.71 8.44
C ASN A 179 -3.43 15.16 7.61
N MET A 180 -2.26 15.80 7.70
CA MET A 180 -1.08 15.39 6.95
C MET A 180 0.21 15.81 7.67
N THR A 181 1.34 15.36 7.14
CA THR A 181 2.67 15.85 7.49
C THR A 181 3.44 16.16 6.21
N ILE A 182 4.49 16.97 6.32
CA ILE A 182 5.43 17.33 5.26
C ILE A 182 6.76 17.69 5.93
N PHE A 183 7.84 17.88 5.18
CA PHE A 183 9.11 18.37 5.73
C PHE A 183 8.90 19.64 6.57
N SER A 184 9.37 19.62 7.82
CA SER A 184 9.02 20.65 8.80
C SER A 184 9.81 21.94 8.59
N ASN A 185 9.29 23.06 9.10
CA ASN A 185 9.98 24.35 9.05
C ASN A 185 11.36 24.33 9.71
N ASP A 186 11.56 23.53 10.77
CA ASP A 186 12.86 23.46 11.46
C ASP A 186 13.87 22.63 10.66
N GLU A 187 13.42 21.58 9.96
CA GLU A 187 14.25 20.86 9.01
C GLU A 187 14.58 21.74 7.78
N GLU A 188 13.62 22.55 7.31
CA GLU A 188 13.85 23.48 6.19
C GLU A 188 14.87 24.57 6.54
N LYS A 189 14.79 25.18 7.74
CA LYS A 189 15.81 26.14 8.20
C LYS A 189 17.21 25.50 8.22
N PHE A 190 17.31 24.26 8.70
CA PHE A 190 18.57 23.53 8.67
C PHE A 190 19.06 23.34 7.23
N ALA A 191 18.16 22.96 6.31
CA ALA A 191 18.50 22.78 4.90
C ALA A 191 18.95 24.09 4.24
N GLU A 192 18.28 25.22 4.50
CA GLU A 192 18.70 26.55 4.01
C GLU A 192 20.15 26.88 4.39
N GLU A 193 20.54 26.58 5.63
CA GLU A 193 21.86 26.88 6.18
C GLU A 193 22.95 25.91 5.70
N ASN A 194 22.65 24.62 5.69
CA ASN A 194 23.66 23.55 5.58
C ASN A 194 23.67 22.84 4.22
N ILE A 195 22.61 22.97 3.42
CA ILE A 195 22.44 22.26 2.15
C ILE A 195 22.28 23.25 1.00
N LEU A 196 21.25 24.10 1.06
CA LEU A 196 20.90 25.01 -0.03
C LEU A 196 21.83 26.21 -0.11
N HIS A 197 22.36 26.65 1.05
CA HIS A 197 23.13 27.88 1.24
C HIS A 197 22.41 29.12 0.70
N GLY A 198 21.09 29.17 0.91
CA GLY A 198 20.21 30.23 0.46
C GLY A 198 18.78 30.03 0.97
N LYS A 199 17.89 31.00 0.69
CA LYS A 199 16.53 31.01 1.24
C LYS A 199 15.50 30.42 0.29
N MET A 200 14.57 29.64 0.81
CA MET A 200 13.40 29.15 0.06
C MET A 200 12.40 30.29 -0.17
N LYS A 201 11.70 30.27 -1.31
CA LYS A 201 10.63 31.25 -1.62
C LYS A 201 9.45 31.14 -0.66
N GLU A 202 9.11 29.91 -0.28
CA GLU A 202 8.07 29.58 0.70
C GLU A 202 8.43 28.23 1.30
N PHE A 203 8.14 28.04 2.59
CA PHE A 203 8.35 26.75 3.25
C PHE A 203 7.22 25.79 2.92
N PRO A 204 7.52 24.50 2.70
CA PRO A 204 6.53 23.51 2.28
C PRO A 204 5.35 23.39 3.27
N ALA A 205 5.64 23.36 4.58
CA ALA A 205 4.63 23.29 5.62
C ALA A 205 3.74 24.54 5.68
N GLU A 206 4.32 25.74 5.53
CA GLU A 206 3.52 26.97 5.52
C GLU A 206 2.61 27.05 4.29
N ALA A 207 3.07 26.59 3.12
CA ALA A 207 2.28 26.56 1.90
C ALA A 207 1.04 25.65 2.05
N LEU A 208 1.21 24.42 2.55
CA LEU A 208 0.09 23.50 2.78
C LEU A 208 -0.85 23.98 3.90
N LYS A 209 -0.30 24.56 4.98
CA LYS A 209 -1.11 25.13 6.06
C LYS A 209 -1.96 26.30 5.57
N LYS A 210 -1.39 27.20 4.75
CA LYS A 210 -2.09 28.33 4.12
C LYS A 210 -3.20 27.88 3.18
N ALA A 211 -3.03 26.74 2.50
CA ALA A 211 -4.07 26.13 1.68
C ALA A 211 -5.21 25.49 2.50
N GLY A 212 -5.00 25.27 3.82
CA GLY A 212 -5.99 24.73 4.74
C GLY A 212 -5.71 23.30 5.24
N GLY A 213 -4.48 22.81 5.08
CA GLY A 213 -4.06 21.49 5.58
C GLY A 213 -3.83 21.51 7.10
N LYS A 214 -4.19 20.41 7.78
CA LYS A 214 -3.97 20.22 9.22
C LYS A 214 -2.66 19.47 9.44
N LEU A 215 -1.58 20.22 9.66
CA LEU A 215 -0.25 19.65 9.78
C LEU A 215 0.05 19.17 11.21
N SER A 216 0.70 18.02 11.31
CA SER A 216 1.36 17.54 12.52
C SER A 216 2.78 17.12 12.19
N HIS A 217 3.72 17.31 13.12
CA HIS A 217 5.13 16.95 12.93
C HIS A 217 5.66 16.26 14.18
N ALA A 218 6.56 15.31 14.00
CA ALA A 218 7.45 14.86 15.06
C ALA A 218 8.70 15.76 15.11
N LYS A 219 9.66 15.40 15.97
CA LYS A 219 10.95 16.09 16.03
C LYS A 219 11.68 16.00 14.67
N PRO A 220 12.45 17.01 14.27
CA PRO A 220 13.28 16.95 13.08
C PRO A 220 14.07 15.64 12.98
N TRP A 221 14.14 15.08 11.77
CA TRP A 221 14.90 13.86 11.46
C TRP A 221 14.41 12.59 12.18
N THR A 222 13.18 12.61 12.68
CA THR A 222 12.52 11.42 13.24
C THR A 222 11.39 10.93 12.33
N SER A 223 11.11 9.64 12.38
CA SER A 223 10.06 9.01 11.59
C SER A 223 8.68 9.53 12.04
N HIS A 224 7.89 10.04 11.09
CA HIS A 224 6.50 10.42 11.30
C HIS A 224 5.73 10.30 10.00
N ALA A 225 4.69 9.47 10.01
CA ALA A 225 3.77 9.33 8.90
C ALA A 225 2.33 9.50 9.38
N VAL A 226 1.53 10.21 8.59
CA VAL A 226 0.11 10.48 8.85
C VAL A 226 -0.70 9.83 7.74
N ARG A 227 -1.73 9.07 8.14
CA ARG A 227 -2.77 8.60 7.23
C ARG A 227 -4.09 9.24 7.60
N ASP A 228 -4.73 9.90 6.65
CA ASP A 228 -6.08 10.42 6.74
C ASP A 228 -6.85 9.99 5.49
N ARG A 229 -7.85 9.12 5.67
CA ARG A 229 -8.61 8.48 4.59
C ARG A 229 -7.68 7.78 3.57
N GLU A 230 -7.70 8.23 2.32
CA GLU A 230 -6.87 7.73 1.21
C GLU A 230 -5.49 8.38 1.14
N LEU A 231 -5.28 9.49 1.84
CA LEU A 231 -4.03 10.24 1.83
C LEU A 231 -3.07 9.71 2.90
N ILE A 232 -1.84 9.37 2.48
CA ILE A 232 -0.73 8.98 3.35
C ILE A 232 0.42 9.95 3.11
N THR A 233 0.95 10.56 4.16
CA THR A 233 2.07 11.49 4.06
C THR A 233 3.16 11.16 5.06
N GLY A 234 4.43 11.33 4.66
CA GLY A 234 5.61 11.08 5.49
C GLY A 234 6.44 12.35 5.63
N GLN A 235 6.96 12.62 6.83
CA GLN A 235 7.58 13.91 7.15
C GLN A 235 8.91 14.14 6.43
N ASN A 236 9.79 13.15 6.41
CA ASN A 236 11.20 13.30 6.02
C ASN A 236 11.77 11.92 5.58
N PRO A 237 13.06 11.80 5.17
CA PRO A 237 13.61 10.53 4.76
C PRO A 237 13.44 9.39 5.78
N LYS A 238 13.50 9.67 7.09
CA LYS A 238 13.32 8.65 8.14
C LYS A 238 11.90 8.10 8.24
N SER A 239 10.97 8.64 7.47
CA SER A 239 9.56 8.22 7.44
C SER A 239 9.26 7.21 6.32
N ASP A 240 10.23 6.87 5.46
CA ASP A 240 10.06 6.00 4.29
C ASP A 240 9.46 4.62 4.63
N HIS A 241 9.98 3.90 5.62
CA HIS A 241 9.47 2.59 6.03
C HIS A 241 8.06 2.66 6.62
N GLN A 242 7.81 3.65 7.49
CA GLN A 242 6.49 3.84 8.11
C GLN A 242 5.43 4.21 7.06
N LEU A 243 5.74 5.15 6.17
CA LEU A 243 4.90 5.53 5.03
C LEU A 243 4.62 4.31 4.15
N THR A 244 5.67 3.56 3.79
CA THR A 244 5.58 2.37 2.93
C THR A 244 4.64 1.32 3.53
N HIS A 245 4.75 1.07 4.83
CA HIS A 245 3.89 0.14 5.54
C HIS A 245 2.41 0.58 5.44
N LEU A 246 2.12 1.85 5.75
CA LEU A 246 0.76 2.41 5.66
C LEU A 246 0.22 2.38 4.22
N PHE A 247 1.07 2.62 3.23
CA PHE A 247 0.68 2.62 1.84
C PHE A 247 0.35 1.22 1.32
N ILE A 248 1.22 0.22 1.57
CA ILE A 248 0.93 -1.18 1.22
C ILE A 248 -0.32 -1.68 1.95
N GLU A 249 -0.50 -1.32 3.22
CA GLU A 249 -1.72 -1.65 3.97
C GLU A 249 -2.96 -1.01 3.32
N ALA A 250 -2.88 0.25 2.87
CA ALA A 250 -3.97 0.93 2.18
C ALA A 250 -4.30 0.28 0.82
N LEU A 251 -3.28 -0.07 0.03
CA LEU A 251 -3.45 -0.79 -1.24
C LEU A 251 -4.10 -2.16 -1.04
N ALA A 252 -3.62 -2.92 -0.05
CA ALA A 252 -4.20 -4.22 0.30
C ALA A 252 -5.65 -4.07 0.79
N LYS A 253 -5.95 -3.08 1.63
CA LYS A 253 -7.33 -2.78 2.08
C LYS A 253 -8.25 -2.51 0.90
N GLN A 254 -7.81 -1.72 -0.08
CA GLN A 254 -8.61 -1.43 -1.27
C GLN A 254 -8.89 -2.72 -2.06
N LYS A 255 -7.88 -3.56 -2.28
CA LYS A 255 -8.01 -4.84 -2.98
C LYS A 255 -8.99 -5.79 -2.29
N VAL A 256 -9.00 -5.82 -0.96
CA VAL A 256 -9.93 -6.67 -0.19
C VAL A 256 -11.34 -6.09 -0.15
N SER A 257 -11.51 -4.79 0.07
CA SER A 257 -12.83 -4.13 0.15
C SER A 257 -13.67 -4.25 -1.13
N LYS A 258 -13.02 -4.46 -2.28
CA LYS A 258 -13.70 -4.68 -3.57
C LYS A 258 -14.07 -6.14 -3.82
N LYS A 259 -13.65 -7.08 -2.96
CA LYS A 259 -13.99 -8.49 -3.15
C LYS A 259 -15.38 -8.76 -2.58
N PRO A 260 -16.30 -9.33 -3.36
CA PRO A 260 -17.58 -9.74 -2.82
C PRO A 260 -17.36 -10.82 -1.76
N LEU A 261 -18.03 -10.68 -0.63
CA LEU A 261 -18.09 -11.74 0.37
C LEU A 261 -18.98 -12.86 -0.18
N VAL A 262 -18.38 -14.00 -0.53
CA VAL A 262 -19.08 -15.13 -1.13
C VAL A 262 -19.61 -16.03 -0.02
N ALA A 263 -20.90 -16.37 -0.04
CA ALA A 263 -21.44 -17.36 0.89
C ALA A 263 -20.75 -18.71 0.67
N TRP A 264 -20.20 -19.30 1.74
CA TRP A 264 -19.58 -20.61 1.64
C TRP A 264 -20.64 -21.68 1.32
N ASN A 265 -20.30 -22.58 0.38
CA ASN A 265 -21.15 -23.68 -0.07
C ASN A 265 -20.33 -24.97 -0.04
N GLU A 266 -20.76 -25.96 0.74
CA GLU A 266 -20.08 -27.25 0.89
C GLU A 266 -19.96 -28.07 -0.40
N LYS A 267 -20.76 -27.72 -1.43
CA LYS A 267 -20.80 -28.43 -2.71
C LYS A 267 -19.91 -27.77 -3.77
N GLU A 268 -19.41 -26.56 -3.52
CA GLU A 268 -18.64 -25.78 -4.49
C GLU A 268 -17.17 -25.64 -4.06
N PRO A 269 -16.20 -25.98 -4.92
CA PRO A 269 -14.79 -25.89 -4.56
C PRO A 269 -14.39 -24.45 -4.20
N MET A 270 -13.51 -24.32 -3.20
CA MET A 270 -12.92 -23.01 -2.90
C MET A 270 -12.04 -22.56 -4.07
N LYS A 271 -12.07 -21.26 -4.33
CA LYS A 271 -11.30 -20.59 -5.38
C LYS A 271 -10.25 -19.71 -4.73
N ASN A 272 -9.11 -19.61 -5.42
CA ASN A 272 -8.04 -18.72 -5.03
C ASN A 272 -8.51 -17.26 -5.01
N ASN A 273 -8.01 -16.48 -4.06
CA ASN A 273 -8.25 -15.05 -3.90
C ASN A 273 -9.71 -14.67 -3.63
N VAL A 274 -10.52 -15.57 -3.05
CA VAL A 274 -11.92 -15.34 -2.69
C VAL A 274 -12.08 -15.24 -1.18
N LEU A 275 -12.93 -14.30 -0.75
CA LEU A 275 -13.35 -14.13 0.64
C LEU A 275 -14.67 -14.88 0.85
N TYR A 276 -14.66 -15.88 1.73
CA TYR A 276 -15.81 -16.74 2.01
C TYR A 276 -16.41 -16.44 3.37
N ASN A 277 -17.72 -16.20 3.41
CA ASN A 277 -18.48 -16.23 4.65
C ASN A 277 -18.82 -17.68 4.99
N ALA A 278 -18.03 -18.27 5.88
CA ALA A 278 -18.22 -19.60 6.43
C ALA A 278 -19.12 -19.61 7.69
N SER A 279 -19.78 -18.50 8.03
CA SER A 279 -20.72 -18.43 9.15
C SER A 279 -22.02 -19.19 8.85
N LEU A 280 -22.71 -19.70 9.88
CA LEU A 280 -24.09 -20.21 9.78
C LEU A 280 -25.14 -19.13 10.10
N GLY A 281 -24.72 -17.96 10.59
CA GLY A 281 -25.55 -16.79 10.87
C GLY A 281 -24.96 -15.49 10.32
N THR A 282 -25.50 -14.36 10.75
CA THR A 282 -25.04 -13.02 10.38
C THR A 282 -24.33 -12.39 11.60
N PRO A 283 -23.02 -12.66 11.78
CA PRO A 283 -22.26 -12.08 12.90
C PRO A 283 -22.30 -10.56 12.87
N ASP A 284 -22.51 -9.95 14.04
CA ASP A 284 -22.29 -8.52 14.23
C ASP A 284 -20.80 -8.27 14.49
N TRP A 285 -20.05 -8.05 13.42
CA TRP A 285 -18.62 -7.70 13.50
C TRP A 285 -18.37 -6.35 14.17
N SER A 286 -19.40 -5.51 14.36
CA SER A 286 -19.27 -4.20 15.01
C SER A 286 -19.29 -4.30 16.55
N ALA A 287 -19.96 -5.30 17.13
CA ALA A 287 -20.10 -5.50 18.57
C ALA A 287 -18.76 -5.71 19.32
N ASP A 288 -18.76 -5.45 20.64
CA ASP A 288 -17.67 -5.83 21.55
C ASP A 288 -17.53 -7.35 21.56
N ALA A 289 -16.53 -7.84 20.83
CA ALA A 289 -16.33 -9.25 20.55
C ALA A 289 -14.87 -9.64 20.63
N HIS A 290 -14.61 -10.89 21.00
CA HIS A 290 -13.29 -11.47 20.91
C HIS A 290 -13.08 -12.04 19.49
N ILE A 291 -12.46 -11.24 18.62
CA ILE A 291 -12.13 -11.68 17.27
C ILE A 291 -10.72 -12.26 17.27
N VAL A 292 -10.58 -13.45 16.68
CA VAL A 292 -9.29 -14.11 16.49
C VAL A 292 -8.96 -14.16 15.01
N LEU A 293 -7.74 -13.71 14.69
CA LEU A 293 -7.11 -13.94 13.42
C LEU A 293 -6.39 -15.28 13.47
N TYR A 294 -6.73 -16.12 12.50
CA TYR A 294 -6.08 -17.37 12.20
C TYR A 294 -5.32 -17.24 10.89
N VAL A 295 -4.05 -17.65 10.88
CA VAL A 295 -3.25 -17.72 9.65
C VAL A 295 -2.56 -19.08 9.60
N GLY A 296 -2.58 -19.71 8.44
CA GLY A 296 -1.78 -20.90 8.16
C GLY A 296 -1.27 -20.87 6.73
N ARG A 297 -0.02 -21.27 6.52
CA ARG A 297 0.58 -21.41 5.18
C ARG A 297 0.54 -22.87 4.74
N LYS A 298 0.36 -23.13 3.44
CA LYS A 298 0.34 -24.46 2.85
C LYS A 298 1.63 -25.20 3.19
N LYS A 299 1.49 -26.43 3.67
CA LYS A 299 2.58 -27.36 3.91
C LYS A 299 2.58 -28.45 2.83
N GLY A 300 3.66 -28.51 2.04
CA GLY A 300 3.82 -29.48 0.96
C GLY A 300 3.00 -29.18 -0.30
N ASP A 301 2.92 -30.16 -1.19
CA ASP A 301 2.38 -30.00 -2.56
C ASP A 301 0.93 -30.50 -2.71
N GLU A 302 0.20 -30.66 -1.61
CA GLU A 302 -1.19 -31.09 -1.64
C GLU A 302 -2.09 -30.11 -2.42
N ASN A 303 -3.24 -30.60 -2.91
CA ASN A 303 -4.28 -29.75 -3.49
C ASN A 303 -4.89 -28.86 -2.39
N PHE A 304 -4.20 -27.75 -2.13
CA PHE A 304 -4.41 -26.89 -0.97
C PHE A 304 -5.84 -26.40 -0.84
N LEU A 305 -6.43 -25.84 -1.90
CA LEU A 305 -7.79 -25.31 -1.86
C LEU A 305 -8.83 -26.41 -1.61
N GLN A 306 -8.62 -27.62 -2.13
CA GLN A 306 -9.50 -28.75 -1.84
C GLN A 306 -9.38 -29.19 -0.37
N ARG A 307 -8.15 -29.26 0.13
CA ARG A 307 -7.88 -29.62 1.53
C ARG A 307 -8.41 -28.57 2.51
N LEU A 308 -8.23 -27.30 2.17
CA LEU A 308 -8.76 -26.15 2.87
C LEU A 308 -10.28 -26.14 2.86
N HIS A 309 -10.92 -26.46 1.72
CA HIS A 309 -12.39 -26.58 1.67
C HIS A 309 -12.90 -27.60 2.69
N ALA A 310 -12.28 -28.79 2.74
CA ALA A 310 -12.63 -29.81 3.72
C ALA A 310 -12.37 -29.35 5.16
N HIS A 311 -11.27 -28.63 5.39
CA HIS A 311 -10.92 -28.04 6.68
C HIS A 311 -11.97 -27.02 7.13
N VAL A 312 -12.38 -26.09 6.27
CA VAL A 312 -13.42 -25.09 6.56
C VAL A 312 -14.74 -25.78 6.89
N LYS A 313 -15.12 -26.85 6.18
CA LYS A 313 -16.30 -27.66 6.51
C LYS A 313 -16.22 -28.25 7.93
N MET A 314 -15.05 -28.80 8.29
CA MET A 314 -14.81 -29.34 9.63
C MET A 314 -14.86 -28.23 10.70
N GLY A 315 -14.22 -27.09 10.43
CA GLY A 315 -14.22 -25.92 11.30
C GLY A 315 -15.63 -25.37 11.55
N ARG A 316 -16.49 -25.34 10.54
CA ARG A 316 -17.91 -24.96 10.70
C ARG A 316 -18.61 -25.84 11.73
N GLY A 317 -18.48 -27.16 11.63
CA GLY A 317 -19.09 -28.11 12.57
C GLY A 317 -18.44 -28.18 13.96
N ALA A 318 -17.20 -27.67 14.10
CA ALA A 318 -16.50 -27.58 15.38
C ALA A 318 -16.80 -26.26 16.11
N PHE A 319 -16.65 -25.14 15.40
CA PHE A 319 -16.64 -23.80 15.98
C PHE A 319 -18.02 -23.17 16.03
N VAL A 320 -18.77 -23.22 14.93
CA VAL A 320 -20.03 -22.47 14.80
C VAL A 320 -21.15 -23.14 15.61
N ASP A 321 -21.21 -24.47 15.60
CA ASP A 321 -22.16 -25.24 16.43
C ASP A 321 -21.92 -25.10 17.95
N SER A 322 -20.82 -24.44 18.35
CA SER A 322 -20.36 -24.38 19.74
C SER A 322 -20.18 -22.94 20.28
N GLY A 323 -20.64 -21.91 19.55
CA GLY A 323 -20.66 -20.52 20.02
C GLY A 323 -19.79 -19.52 19.24
N CYS A 324 -19.17 -19.93 18.12
CA CYS A 324 -18.57 -19.00 17.16
C CYS A 324 -19.66 -18.42 16.26
N GLU A 325 -19.95 -17.12 16.33
CA GLU A 325 -21.02 -16.53 15.52
C GLU A 325 -20.55 -16.10 14.13
N GLY A 326 -19.25 -15.88 13.95
CA GLY A 326 -18.66 -15.41 12.71
C GLY A 326 -17.43 -16.20 12.30
N TYR A 327 -17.40 -16.63 11.04
CA TYR A 327 -16.27 -17.34 10.46
C TYR A 327 -16.09 -16.87 9.02
N VAL A 328 -15.08 -16.02 8.78
CA VAL A 328 -14.73 -15.56 7.43
C VAL A 328 -13.36 -16.10 7.06
N VAL A 329 -13.23 -16.65 5.85
CA VAL A 329 -12.00 -17.26 5.35
C VAL A 329 -11.60 -16.59 4.04
N TYR A 330 -10.39 -16.05 3.99
CA TYR A 330 -9.72 -15.63 2.77
C TYR A 330 -8.71 -16.69 2.37
N ALA A 331 -8.90 -17.29 1.19
CA ALA A 331 -8.02 -18.32 0.66
C ALA A 331 -7.14 -17.74 -0.45
N THR A 332 -5.82 -17.91 -0.34
CA THR A 332 -4.88 -17.75 -1.45
C THR A 332 -4.47 -19.12 -2.01
N GLU A 333 -3.48 -19.15 -2.90
CA GLU A 333 -2.91 -20.41 -3.41
C GLU A 333 -2.13 -21.20 -2.36
N ASP A 334 -1.65 -20.50 -1.33
CA ASP A 334 -0.68 -20.99 -0.36
C ASP A 334 -0.96 -20.57 1.09
N THR A 335 -2.04 -19.82 1.34
CA THR A 335 -2.32 -19.25 2.66
C THR A 335 -3.82 -19.28 2.94
N GLU A 336 -4.16 -19.71 4.15
CA GLU A 336 -5.45 -19.47 4.78
C GLU A 336 -5.32 -18.28 5.72
N ILE A 337 -6.23 -17.32 5.60
CA ILE A 337 -6.42 -16.26 6.58
C ILE A 337 -7.88 -16.32 7.01
N ALA A 338 -8.15 -16.56 8.28
CA ALA A 338 -9.51 -16.60 8.80
C ALA A 338 -9.72 -15.67 9.99
N TYR A 339 -10.93 -15.13 10.09
CA TYR A 339 -11.40 -14.36 11.22
C TYR A 339 -12.53 -15.11 11.88
N LEU A 340 -12.38 -15.38 13.17
CA LEU A 340 -13.39 -16.04 13.99
C LEU A 340 -13.90 -15.05 15.04
N TRP A 341 -15.21 -14.89 15.10
CA TRP A 341 -15.88 -14.05 16.08
C TRP A 341 -16.36 -14.91 17.24
N TRP A 342 -16.01 -14.50 18.46
CA TRP A 342 -16.45 -15.11 19.70
C TRP A 342 -17.01 -14.06 20.63
N LYS A 343 -18.00 -14.45 21.44
CA LYS A 343 -18.57 -13.58 22.47
C LYS A 343 -17.51 -13.12 23.47
N ASP A 344 -16.65 -14.03 23.88
CA ASP A 344 -15.59 -13.80 24.87
C ASP A 344 -14.48 -14.86 24.74
N VAL A 345 -13.35 -14.62 25.42
CA VAL A 345 -12.18 -15.50 25.41
C VAL A 345 -12.49 -16.90 25.99
N ASP A 346 -13.36 -16.98 26.98
CA ASP A 346 -13.69 -18.24 27.66
C ASP A 346 -14.52 -19.17 26.77
N SER A 347 -15.49 -18.62 26.04
CA SER A 347 -16.30 -19.33 25.05
C SER A 347 -15.42 -19.93 23.96
N MET A 348 -14.46 -19.15 23.45
CA MET A 348 -13.45 -19.63 22.52
C MET A 348 -12.66 -20.80 23.12
N TYR A 349 -12.01 -20.62 24.26
CA TYR A 349 -11.17 -21.67 24.87
C TYR A 349 -11.94 -22.96 25.14
N LYS A 350 -13.20 -22.86 25.57
CA LYS A 350 -14.07 -24.02 25.77
C LYS A 350 -14.23 -24.84 24.49
N VAL A 351 -14.45 -24.18 23.36
CA VAL A 351 -14.62 -24.87 22.07
C VAL A 351 -13.31 -25.45 21.56
N PHE A 352 -12.21 -24.68 21.60
CA PHE A 352 -10.91 -25.18 21.17
C PHE A 352 -10.41 -26.35 22.04
N SER A 353 -10.83 -26.43 23.31
CA SER A 353 -10.49 -27.53 24.22
C SER A 353 -11.37 -28.77 24.06
N SER A 354 -12.48 -28.68 23.32
CA SER A 354 -13.36 -29.81 23.01
C SER A 354 -12.71 -30.80 22.06
N ASP A 355 -13.23 -32.03 22.00
CA ASP A 355 -12.71 -33.05 21.07
C ASP A 355 -12.82 -32.61 19.60
N LYS A 356 -13.93 -31.96 19.24
CA LYS A 356 -14.11 -31.39 17.89
C LYS A 356 -13.10 -30.28 17.60
N GLY A 357 -12.87 -29.37 18.56
CA GLY A 357 -11.91 -28.27 18.42
C GLY A 357 -10.47 -28.77 18.28
N LYS A 358 -10.07 -29.72 19.13
CA LYS A 358 -8.76 -30.38 19.06
C LYS A 358 -8.56 -31.11 17.74
N ALA A 359 -9.59 -31.83 17.26
CA ALA A 359 -9.54 -32.49 15.96
C ALA A 359 -9.38 -31.47 14.84
N CYS A 360 -10.07 -30.32 14.88
CA CYS A 360 -9.92 -29.26 13.89
C CYS A 360 -8.50 -28.67 13.89
N ILE A 361 -7.91 -28.41 15.06
CA ILE A 361 -6.51 -27.94 15.14
C ILE A 361 -5.53 -28.99 14.61
N ALA A 362 -5.75 -30.27 14.92
CA ALA A 362 -4.91 -31.36 14.43
C ALA A 362 -5.00 -31.48 12.90
N ASP A 363 -6.21 -31.33 12.36
CA ASP A 363 -6.49 -31.29 10.93
C ASP A 363 -5.73 -30.15 10.24
N ALA A 364 -5.84 -28.92 10.75
CA ALA A 364 -5.07 -27.77 10.28
C ALA A 364 -3.56 -28.07 10.21
N LYS A 365 -2.98 -28.55 11.32
CA LYS A 365 -1.54 -28.85 11.42
C LYS A 365 -1.07 -29.98 10.51
N SER A 366 -1.98 -30.77 9.94
CA SER A 366 -1.62 -31.84 9.00
C SER A 366 -1.17 -31.28 7.65
N PHE A 367 -1.75 -30.16 7.20
CA PHE A 367 -1.52 -29.58 5.86
C PHE A 367 -1.12 -28.10 5.89
N LEU A 368 -1.04 -27.49 7.07
CA LEU A 368 -0.58 -26.12 7.28
C LEU A 368 0.69 -26.08 8.13
N GLU A 369 1.55 -25.12 7.83
CA GLU A 369 2.67 -24.66 8.63
C GLU A 369 2.43 -23.22 9.12
N ASP A 370 3.22 -22.78 10.10
CA ASP A 370 3.09 -21.46 10.73
C ASP A 370 1.66 -21.12 11.15
N VAL A 371 0.97 -22.10 11.75
CA VAL A 371 -0.39 -21.93 12.24
C VAL A 371 -0.38 -20.98 13.44
N VAL A 372 -0.90 -19.77 13.25
CA VAL A 372 -0.96 -18.72 14.27
C VAL A 372 -2.40 -18.38 14.60
N PHE A 373 -2.69 -18.25 15.89
CA PHE A 373 -3.92 -17.68 16.43
C PHE A 373 -3.55 -16.43 17.22
N MET A 374 -4.12 -15.29 16.85
CA MET A 374 -3.88 -14.03 17.56
C MET A 374 -5.17 -13.23 17.76
N PRO A 375 -5.39 -12.62 18.93
CA PRO A 375 -6.50 -11.71 19.11
C PRO A 375 -6.32 -10.49 18.20
N VAL A 376 -7.41 -10.07 17.57
CA VAL A 376 -7.42 -8.90 16.69
C VAL A 376 -7.57 -7.64 17.55
N THR A 377 -6.51 -6.85 17.64
CA THR A 377 -6.51 -5.56 18.36
C THR A 377 -7.11 -4.43 17.52
N GLN A 378 -7.10 -4.56 16.19
CA GLN A 378 -7.70 -3.62 15.26
C GLN A 378 -8.45 -4.39 14.17
N LYS A 379 -9.78 -4.30 14.17
CA LYS A 379 -10.65 -5.03 13.23
C LYS A 379 -10.31 -4.64 11.78
N PRO A 380 -10.07 -5.60 10.87
CA PRO A 380 -9.97 -5.29 9.44
C PRO A 380 -11.19 -4.52 8.97
N VAL A 381 -10.96 -3.42 8.26
CA VAL A 381 -12.03 -2.50 7.81
C VAL A 381 -13.13 -3.21 7.00
N TRP A 382 -12.75 -4.26 6.27
CA TRP A 382 -13.68 -5.06 5.46
C TRP A 382 -14.63 -5.94 6.29
N LEU A 383 -14.33 -6.27 7.55
CA LEU A 383 -15.27 -7.03 8.39
C LEU A 383 -16.51 -6.18 8.77
N ASN A 384 -16.38 -4.86 8.72
CA ASN A 384 -17.47 -3.92 9.00
C ASN A 384 -18.32 -3.57 7.76
N GLN A 385 -17.95 -4.08 6.59
CA GLN A 385 -18.66 -3.88 5.30
C GLN A 385 -19.44 -5.15 4.96
#